data_AF-A0A2V8IH53-F1
#
_entry.id   AF-A0A2V8IH53-F1
#
_cell.length_a   1.000
_cell.length_b   1.000
_cell.length_c   1.000
_cell.angle_alpha   90.00
_cell.angle_beta   90.00
_cell.angle_gamma   90.00
#
_symmetry.space_group_name_H-M   'P 1'
#
loop_
_entity.id
_entity.type
_entity.pdbx_description
1 polymer ?
#
loop_
_entity_poly.entity_id
_entity_poly.type
_entity_poly.pdbx_seq_one_letter_code
_entity_poly.pdbx_strand_id
1 'polypeptide(L)'
;DMEGRTYRNVIARFGPDSKDPVIVGAHYDAFSELPGADDNASGVAGLIELARLLSRARLQTRVELVAFTLEEPKTRDGDGLFRSEYGGSARHVRSLQEHGVRPRIFIGLEMIGYFSDKAGSQAYPSRFLRWLYPSRGDFVAIVGRIGQGNAVRRVKAA
;
A
#
# COMPACT_ATOMS: atom_id res chain seq x y z
N ASP A 1 1.29 3.76 21.73
CA ASP A 1 0.38 2.99 22.61
C ASP A 1 -0.98 3.65 22.63
N MET A 2 -2.06 2.88 22.72
CA MET A 2 -3.42 3.36 22.87
C MET A 2 -4.27 2.32 23.61
N GLU A 3 -5.06 2.75 24.59
CA GLU A 3 -5.96 1.86 25.38
C GLU A 3 -5.22 0.63 25.97
N GLY A 4 -3.97 0.83 26.41
CA GLY A 4 -3.14 -0.25 26.95
C GLY A 4 -2.60 -1.23 25.91
N ARG A 5 -2.78 -0.97 24.61
CA ARG A 5 -2.24 -1.77 23.51
C ARG A 5 -1.14 -1.03 22.75
N THR A 6 -0.13 -1.76 22.32
CA THR A 6 0.94 -1.25 21.46
C THR A 6 0.72 -1.72 20.02
N TYR A 7 0.67 -0.76 19.10
CA TYR A 7 0.60 -1.01 17.66
C TYR A 7 1.92 -0.60 17.01
N ARG A 8 2.33 -1.29 15.95
CA ARG A 8 3.64 -1.05 15.31
C ARG A 8 3.55 -1.16 13.81
N ASN A 9 4.08 -0.18 13.10
CA ASN A 9 4.49 -0.44 11.73
C ASN A 9 5.70 -1.38 11.74
N VAL A 10 5.78 -2.26 10.75
CA VAL A 10 6.98 -3.07 10.50
C VAL A 10 7.68 -2.50 9.27
N ILE A 11 8.94 -2.10 9.44
CA ILE A 11 9.72 -1.42 8.39
C ILE A 11 10.96 -2.24 8.07
N ALA A 12 11.14 -2.62 6.81
CA ALA A 12 12.37 -3.18 6.27
C ALA A 12 13.03 -2.19 5.31
N ARG A 13 14.34 -2.01 5.42
CA ARG A 13 15.11 -1.06 4.59
C ARG A 13 16.16 -1.80 3.76
N PHE A 14 16.25 -1.43 2.49
CA PHE A 14 17.20 -2.01 1.53
C PHE A 14 17.96 -0.92 0.80
N GLY A 15 19.21 -1.21 0.43
CA GLY A 15 20.06 -0.27 -0.30
C GLY A 15 20.77 0.75 0.60
N PRO A 16 21.54 1.67 0.02
CA PRO A 16 22.24 2.71 0.77
C PRO A 16 21.26 3.73 1.34
N ASP A 17 21.59 4.36 2.47
CA ASP A 17 20.82 5.49 2.99
C ASP A 17 20.72 6.63 1.95
N SER A 18 19.51 7.16 1.75
CA SER A 18 19.25 8.27 0.83
C SER A 18 18.20 9.22 1.39
N LYS A 19 18.28 10.51 1.05
CA LYS A 19 17.31 11.52 1.53
C LYS A 19 15.92 11.41 0.86
N ASP A 20 15.84 10.66 -0.24
CA ASP A 20 14.65 10.50 -1.08
C ASP A 20 14.33 9.01 -1.37
N PRO A 21 14.01 8.21 -0.34
CA PRO A 21 13.73 6.78 -0.52
C PRO A 21 12.52 6.55 -1.44
N VAL A 22 12.49 5.37 -2.07
CA VAL A 22 11.26 4.79 -2.60
C VAL A 22 10.59 4.04 -1.46
N ILE A 23 9.30 4.29 -1.23
CA ILE A 23 8.54 3.59 -0.20
C ILE A 23 7.48 2.73 -0.86
N VAL A 24 7.41 1.47 -0.47
CA VAL A 24 6.35 0.54 -0.83
C VAL A 24 5.66 0.12 0.45
N GLY A 25 4.33 0.14 0.51
CA GLY A 25 3.61 -0.25 1.72
C GLY A 25 2.30 -0.98 1.46
N ALA A 26 1.83 -1.65 2.49
CA ALA A 26 0.56 -2.35 2.60
C ALA A 26 0.11 -2.29 4.07
N HIS A 27 -1.16 -2.47 4.39
CA HIS A 27 -1.57 -2.65 5.78
C HIS A 27 -1.69 -4.13 6.13
N TYR A 28 -1.55 -4.45 7.42
CA TYR A 28 -1.61 -5.84 7.91
C TYR A 28 -2.75 -6.08 8.90
N ASP A 29 -3.44 -5.04 9.37
CA ASP A 29 -4.69 -5.19 10.10
C ASP A 29 -5.84 -5.55 9.15
N ALA A 30 -6.88 -6.16 9.72
CA ALA A 30 -8.07 -6.60 9.01
C ALA A 30 -9.32 -5.98 9.64
N PHE A 31 -10.34 -5.72 8.82
CA PHE A 31 -11.63 -5.23 9.30
C PHE A 31 -12.37 -6.28 10.14
N SER A 32 -12.54 -6.00 11.43
CA SER A 32 -13.35 -6.82 12.36
C SER A 32 -12.93 -8.31 12.34
N GLU A 33 -13.88 -9.22 12.25
CA GLU A 33 -13.66 -10.68 12.22
C GLU A 33 -13.40 -11.22 10.80
N LEU A 34 -13.22 -10.35 9.80
CA LEU A 34 -12.94 -10.79 8.44
C LEU A 34 -11.53 -11.39 8.36
N PRO A 35 -11.33 -12.41 7.50
CA PRO A 35 -10.03 -13.10 7.40
C PRO A 35 -8.92 -12.22 6.82
N GLY A 36 -9.25 -11.10 6.17
CA GLY A 36 -8.30 -10.15 5.60
C GLY A 36 -7.37 -10.73 4.50
N ALA A 37 -7.81 -11.80 3.83
CA ALA A 37 -6.95 -12.53 2.89
C ALA A 37 -6.50 -11.68 1.69
N ASP A 38 -7.44 -10.94 1.10
CA ASP A 38 -7.12 -10.00 0.01
C ASP A 38 -6.92 -8.58 0.53
N ASP A 39 -7.71 -8.18 1.53
CA ASP A 39 -7.66 -6.87 2.20
C ASP A 39 -7.15 -7.03 3.66
N ASN A 40 -5.85 -7.01 3.92
CA ASN A 40 -4.77 -6.79 2.95
C ASN A 40 -3.56 -7.72 3.10
N ALA A 41 -3.79 -8.98 3.51
CA ALA A 41 -2.72 -9.99 3.55
C ALA A 41 -2.06 -10.21 2.17
N SER A 42 -2.80 -9.98 1.07
CA SER A 42 -2.24 -10.01 -0.29
C SER A 42 -1.16 -8.93 -0.51
N GLY A 43 -1.37 -7.70 -0.06
CA GLY A 43 -0.38 -6.62 -0.10
C GLY A 43 0.85 -6.94 0.73
N VAL A 44 0.65 -7.50 1.94
CA VAL A 44 1.76 -7.96 2.80
C VAL A 44 2.56 -9.08 2.15
N ALA A 45 1.91 -10.03 1.48
CA ALA A 45 2.60 -11.07 0.71
C ALA A 45 3.47 -10.46 -0.40
N GLY A 46 2.98 -9.42 -1.08
CA GLY A 46 3.76 -8.62 -2.03
C GLY A 46 4.99 -7.97 -1.38
N LEU A 47 4.85 -7.39 -0.19
CA LEU A 47 6.00 -6.84 0.55
C LEU A 47 7.05 -7.91 0.91
N ILE A 48 6.61 -9.10 1.36
CA ILE A 48 7.53 -10.19 1.71
C ILE A 48 8.32 -10.66 0.48
N GLU A 49 7.65 -10.81 -0.67
CA GLU A 49 8.33 -11.21 -1.90
C GLU A 49 9.29 -10.11 -2.40
N LEU A 50 8.88 -8.84 -2.31
CA LEU A 50 9.78 -7.71 -2.60
C LEU A 50 10.99 -7.71 -1.67
N ALA A 51 10.83 -7.99 -0.38
CA ALA A 51 11.94 -8.10 0.57
C ALA A 51 12.95 -9.18 0.13
N ARG A 52 12.45 -10.34 -0.30
CA ARG A 52 13.28 -11.43 -0.84
C ARG A 52 14.05 -10.99 -2.08
N LEU A 53 13.40 -10.32 -3.03
CA LEU A 53 14.04 -9.84 -4.27
C LEU A 53 15.07 -8.74 -4.00
N LEU A 54 14.69 -7.74 -3.20
CA LEU A 54 15.55 -6.59 -2.88
C LEU A 54 16.78 -6.98 -2.07
N SER A 55 16.69 -8.01 -1.22
CA SER A 55 17.85 -8.55 -0.48
C SER A 55 19.00 -9.03 -1.39
N ARG A 56 18.72 -9.31 -2.66
CA ARG A 56 19.69 -9.80 -3.66
C ARG A 56 20.04 -8.74 -4.71
N ALA A 57 19.40 -7.58 -4.67
CA ALA A 57 19.56 -6.53 -5.67
C ALA A 57 20.63 -5.52 -5.24
N ARG A 58 21.42 -5.03 -6.21
CA ARG A 58 22.28 -3.86 -5.99
C ARG A 58 21.47 -2.58 -6.24
N LEU A 59 21.05 -1.94 -5.15
CA LEU A 59 20.22 -0.75 -5.20
C LEU A 59 21.06 0.54 -5.19
N GLN A 60 20.63 1.53 -5.97
CA GLN A 60 21.26 2.87 -6.02
C GLN A 60 20.63 3.88 -5.06
N THR A 61 19.46 3.55 -4.51
CA THR A 61 18.72 4.38 -3.56
C THR A 61 18.10 3.49 -2.50
N ARG A 62 17.81 4.07 -1.33
CA ARG A 62 17.05 3.39 -0.29
C ARG A 62 15.66 3.01 -0.79
N VAL A 63 15.27 1.77 -0.51
CA VAL A 63 13.90 1.28 -0.63
C VAL A 63 13.42 0.90 0.77
N GLU A 64 12.29 1.47 1.20
CA GLU A 64 11.63 1.09 2.45
C GLU A 64 10.36 0.30 2.12
N LEU A 65 10.25 -0.89 2.71
CA LEU A 65 9.03 -1.68 2.71
C LEU A 65 8.34 -1.50 4.06
N VAL A 66 7.08 -1.07 4.06
CA VAL A 66 6.37 -0.73 5.30
C VAL A 66 5.03 -1.46 5.37
N ALA A 67 4.90 -2.35 6.36
CA ALA A 67 3.62 -2.92 6.74
C ALA A 67 2.98 -2.00 7.80
N PHE A 68 1.89 -1.33 7.44
CA PHE A 68 1.17 -0.39 8.29
C PHE A 68 0.14 -1.10 9.17
N THR A 69 -0.09 -0.52 10.33
CA THR A 69 -1.15 -0.92 11.26
C THR A 69 -2.25 0.15 11.30
N LEU A 70 -3.46 -0.23 11.70
CA LEU A 70 -4.57 0.69 11.95
C LEU A 70 -4.99 1.46 10.69
N GLU A 71 -5.06 0.76 9.56
CA GLU A 71 -5.69 1.25 8.35
C GLU A 71 -7.20 1.09 8.44
N GLU A 72 -7.69 -0.04 8.94
CA GLU A 72 -9.11 -0.40 8.82
C GLU A 72 -9.98 0.32 9.88
N PRO A 73 -11.24 0.68 9.55
CA PRO A 73 -12.19 1.15 10.55
C PRO A 73 -12.61 0.02 11.52
N LYS A 74 -13.08 0.38 12.71
CA LYS A 74 -13.57 -0.61 13.69
C LYS A 74 -14.98 -1.12 13.34
N THR A 75 -15.83 -0.26 12.77
CA THR A 75 -17.18 -0.58 12.30
C THR A 75 -17.46 0.00 10.90
N ARG A 76 -18.56 -0.43 10.29
CA ARG A 76 -18.98 0.03 8.95
C ARG A 76 -19.32 1.51 8.89
N ASP A 77 -19.71 2.10 10.01
CA ASP A 77 -20.05 3.53 10.11
C ASP A 77 -18.81 4.42 10.34
N GLY A 78 -17.62 3.82 10.38
CA GLY A 78 -16.34 4.53 10.41
C GLY A 78 -15.90 5.00 11.81
N ASP A 79 -16.18 4.23 12.85
CA ASP A 79 -15.63 4.51 14.19
C ASP A 79 -14.20 3.95 14.37
N GLY A 80 -13.49 4.49 15.36
CA GLY A 80 -12.13 4.06 15.73
C GLY A 80 -11.00 4.98 15.24
N LEU A 81 -9.85 4.38 14.93
CA LEU A 81 -8.61 5.09 14.58
C LEU A 81 -8.44 5.33 13.07
N PHE A 82 -9.44 4.94 12.27
CA PHE A 82 -9.42 5.14 10.83
C PHE A 82 -9.19 6.61 10.50
N ARG A 83 -8.22 6.87 9.61
CA ARG A 83 -7.85 8.22 9.15
C ARG A 83 -7.47 9.20 10.29
N SER A 84 -7.08 8.68 11.46
CA SER A 84 -6.61 9.47 12.60
C SER A 84 -5.09 9.69 12.57
N GLU A 85 -4.58 10.57 13.43
CA GLU A 85 -3.13 10.77 13.61
C GLU A 85 -2.40 9.55 14.22
N TYR A 86 -3.17 8.60 14.77
CA TYR A 86 -2.66 7.37 15.37
C TYR A 86 -2.49 6.25 14.35
N GLY A 87 -3.07 6.39 13.15
CA GLY A 87 -2.92 5.43 12.05
C GLY A 87 -1.45 5.24 11.67
N GLY A 88 -1.07 4.00 11.35
CA GLY A 88 0.32 3.64 11.09
C GLY A 88 0.96 4.50 10.00
N SER A 89 0.24 4.75 8.91
CA SER A 89 0.70 5.62 7.82
C SER A 89 0.90 7.07 8.26
N ALA A 90 0.00 7.62 9.08
CA ALA A 90 0.11 8.98 9.62
C ALA A 90 1.34 9.13 10.53
N ARG A 91 1.57 8.13 11.40
CA ARG A 91 2.76 8.07 12.26
C ARG A 91 4.05 7.94 11.47
N HIS A 92 4.06 7.18 10.38
CA HIS A 92 5.22 7.05 9.50
C HIS A 92 5.52 8.36 8.77
N VAL A 93 4.51 9.04 8.22
CA VAL A 93 4.68 10.36 7.60
C VAL A 93 5.25 11.38 8.59
N ARG A 94 4.76 11.41 9.83
CA ARG A 94 5.31 12.28 10.89
C ARG A 94 6.80 11.98 11.14
N SER A 95 7.16 10.70 11.26
CA SER A 95 8.55 10.27 11.42
C SER A 95 9.43 10.71 10.24
N LEU A 96 8.95 10.60 8.99
CA LEU A 96 9.67 11.08 7.82
C LEU A 96 9.90 12.60 7.87
N GLN A 97 8.89 13.38 8.29
CA GLN A 97 8.98 14.83 8.44
C GLN A 97 9.99 15.23 9.53
N GLU A 98 9.95 14.59 10.69
CA GLU A 98 10.87 14.81 11.81
C GLU A 98 12.34 14.58 11.40
N HIS A 99 12.58 13.61 10.53
CA HIS A 99 13.92 13.28 10.03
C HIS A 99 14.28 13.99 8.71
N GLY A 100 13.44 14.89 8.22
CA GLY A 100 13.67 15.62 6.97
C GLY A 100 13.74 14.74 5.71
N VAL A 101 13.13 13.54 5.75
CA VAL A 101 13.12 12.59 4.64
C VAL A 101 11.97 12.95 3.69
N ARG A 102 12.27 12.99 2.38
CA ARG A 102 11.27 13.33 1.35
C ARG A 102 11.20 12.21 0.32
N PRO A 103 10.29 11.23 0.49
CA PRO A 103 10.21 10.10 -0.42
C PRO A 103 9.99 10.52 -1.87
N ARG A 104 10.68 9.85 -2.80
CA ARG A 104 10.53 10.10 -4.23
C ARG A 104 9.16 9.68 -4.74
N ILE A 105 8.66 8.55 -4.22
CA ILE A 105 7.36 7.98 -4.52
C ILE A 105 6.94 7.06 -3.37
N PHE A 106 5.63 7.01 -3.13
CA PHE A 106 4.99 5.98 -2.33
C PHE A 106 4.15 5.08 -3.25
N ILE A 107 4.30 3.77 -3.12
CA ILE A 107 3.52 2.76 -3.84
C ILE A 107 2.77 1.94 -2.79
N GLY A 108 1.44 2.04 -2.78
CA GLY A 108 0.58 1.19 -1.95
C GLY A 108 0.22 -0.10 -2.69
N LEU A 109 0.38 -1.24 -2.02
CA LEU A 109 -0.12 -2.53 -2.46
C LEU A 109 -1.43 -2.79 -1.72
N GLU A 110 -2.54 -2.76 -2.45
CA GLU A 110 -3.88 -2.90 -1.90
C GLU A 110 -4.65 -3.91 -2.75
N MET A 111 -5.11 -5.00 -2.13
CA MET A 111 -5.96 -6.03 -2.76
C MET A 111 -5.38 -6.57 -4.08
N ILE A 112 -4.23 -7.24 -4.01
CA ILE A 112 -3.48 -7.78 -5.17
C ILE A 112 -3.54 -9.31 -5.29
N GLY A 113 -4.39 -9.99 -4.52
CA GLY A 113 -4.46 -11.44 -4.43
C GLY A 113 -5.72 -12.07 -5.05
N TYR A 114 -6.84 -11.35 -5.10
CA TYR A 114 -8.08 -11.84 -5.70
C TYR A 114 -8.17 -11.49 -7.20
N PHE A 115 -8.57 -12.45 -8.02
CA PHE A 115 -8.82 -12.23 -9.46
C PHE A 115 -9.97 -13.11 -9.98
N SER A 116 -10.53 -12.75 -11.13
CA SER A 116 -11.56 -13.53 -11.81
C SER A 116 -11.55 -13.32 -13.32
N ASP A 117 -11.30 -14.41 -14.05
CA ASP A 117 -11.25 -14.43 -15.53
C ASP A 117 -12.66 -14.44 -16.18
N LYS A 118 -13.72 -14.45 -15.39
CA LYS A 118 -15.10 -14.44 -15.90
C LYS A 118 -15.42 -13.10 -16.55
N ALA A 119 -16.06 -13.14 -17.72
CA ALA A 119 -16.56 -11.91 -18.36
C ALA A 119 -17.53 -11.18 -17.42
N GLY A 120 -17.33 -9.87 -17.23
CA GLY A 120 -18.16 -9.04 -16.37
C GLY A 120 -17.85 -9.15 -14.87
N SER A 121 -16.75 -9.80 -14.47
CA SER A 121 -16.33 -9.89 -13.07
C SER A 121 -15.81 -8.57 -12.50
N GLN A 122 -15.36 -7.64 -13.35
CA GLN A 122 -14.82 -6.36 -12.90
C GLN A 122 -15.88 -5.27 -12.81
N ALA A 123 -16.03 -4.70 -11.61
CA ALA A 123 -16.81 -3.50 -11.35
C ALA A 123 -15.90 -2.25 -11.34
N TYR A 124 -16.45 -1.11 -11.74
CA TYR A 124 -15.76 0.17 -11.70
C TYR A 124 -16.67 1.25 -11.08
N PRO A 125 -16.09 2.23 -10.36
CA PRO A 125 -16.88 3.29 -9.72
C PRO A 125 -17.62 4.19 -10.73
N SER A 126 -17.13 4.26 -11.98
CA SER A 126 -17.75 5.04 -13.05
C SER A 126 -18.01 4.18 -14.29
N ARG A 127 -19.15 4.42 -14.94
CA ARG A 127 -19.52 3.77 -16.22
C ARG A 127 -18.54 4.08 -17.34
N PHE A 128 -17.90 5.26 -17.34
CA PHE A 128 -16.92 5.64 -18.37
C PHE A 128 -15.68 4.74 -18.34
N LEU A 129 -15.24 4.31 -17.15
CA LEU A 129 -14.10 3.40 -17.00
C LEU A 129 -14.38 2.02 -17.60
N ARG A 130 -15.64 1.57 -17.60
CA ARG A 130 -16.06 0.30 -18.23
C ARG A 130 -15.84 0.28 -19.74
N TRP A 131 -15.76 1.46 -20.38
CA TRP A 131 -15.47 1.57 -21.81
C TRP A 131 -13.97 1.54 -22.12
N LEU A 132 -13.13 1.97 -21.16
CA LEU A 132 -11.68 2.06 -21.34
C LEU A 132 -10.92 0.83 -20.84
N TYR A 133 -11.47 0.10 -19.87
CA TYR A 133 -10.78 -0.99 -19.19
C TYR A 133 -11.50 -2.34 -19.36
N PRO A 134 -10.78 -3.47 -19.19
CA PRO A 134 -11.35 -4.81 -19.37
C PRO A 134 -12.53 -5.10 -18.46
N SER A 135 -13.43 -5.98 -18.94
CA SER A 135 -14.56 -6.48 -18.14
C SER A 135 -14.18 -7.62 -17.17
N ARG A 136 -12.97 -8.18 -17.29
CA ARG A 136 -12.42 -9.23 -16.43
C ARG A 136 -11.51 -8.58 -15.39
N GLY A 137 -11.55 -9.07 -14.16
CA GLY A 137 -10.68 -8.63 -13.07
C GLY A 137 -9.45 -9.53 -12.94
N ASP A 138 -8.70 -9.67 -14.02
CA ASP A 138 -7.50 -10.52 -14.16
C ASP A 138 -6.21 -9.70 -14.32
N PHE A 139 -6.20 -8.50 -13.72
CA PHE A 139 -5.12 -7.52 -13.86
C PHE A 139 -4.86 -6.76 -12.56
N VAL A 140 -3.64 -6.22 -12.42
CA VAL A 140 -3.31 -5.24 -11.37
C VAL A 140 -3.41 -3.83 -11.95
N ALA A 141 -4.14 -2.95 -11.27
CA ALA A 141 -4.29 -1.55 -11.65
C ALA A 141 -3.25 -0.67 -10.95
N ILE A 142 -2.63 0.27 -11.67
CA ILE A 142 -1.82 1.33 -11.07
C ILE A 142 -2.66 2.61 -11.09
N VAL A 143 -3.08 3.05 -9.91
CA VAL A 143 -3.94 4.23 -9.72
C VAL A 143 -3.15 5.30 -8.99
N GLY A 144 -3.31 6.56 -9.41
CA GLY A 144 -2.69 7.72 -8.77
C GLY A 144 -3.66 8.89 -8.68
N ARG A 145 -3.30 9.90 -7.88
CA ARG A 145 -4.12 11.13 -7.77
C ARG A 145 -4.12 11.90 -9.09
N ILE A 146 -5.14 12.75 -9.28
CA ILE A 146 -5.18 13.68 -10.41
C ILE A 146 -3.87 14.50 -10.42
N GLY A 147 -3.24 14.61 -11.59
CA GLY A 147 -1.93 15.25 -11.77
C GLY A 147 -0.72 14.31 -11.62
N GLN A 148 -0.88 13.09 -11.11
CA GLN A 148 0.23 12.12 -10.94
C GLN A 148 0.43 11.17 -12.15
N GLY A 149 -0.15 11.48 -13.31
CA GLY A 149 -0.11 10.59 -14.49
C GLY A 149 1.30 10.19 -14.94
N ASN A 150 2.28 11.09 -14.83
CA ASN A 150 3.69 10.77 -15.15
C ASN A 150 4.30 9.78 -14.15
N ALA A 151 3.94 9.86 -12.86
CA ALA A 151 4.40 8.89 -11.86
C ALA A 151 3.80 7.51 -12.14
N VAL A 152 2.49 7.44 -12.41
CA VAL A 152 1.80 6.20 -12.78
C VAL A 152 2.42 5.54 -14.00
N ARG A 153 2.70 6.32 -15.07
CA ARG A 153 3.36 5.80 -16.28
C ARG A 153 4.76 5.26 -16.01
N ARG A 154 5.54 5.93 -15.15
CA ARG A 154 6.88 5.46 -14.77
C ARG A 154 6.84 4.15 -13.99
N VAL A 155 5.91 4.00 -13.05
CA VAL A 155 5.73 2.73 -12.31
C VAL A 155 5.29 1.62 -13.26
N LYS A 156 4.38 1.90 -14.20
CA LYS A 156 3.91 0.91 -15.18
C LYS A 156 5.02 0.41 -16.13
N ALA A 157 6.00 1.26 -16.44
CA ALA A 157 7.04 0.96 -17.42
C ALA A 157 8.32 0.35 -16.80
N ALA A 158 8.42 0.33 -15.48
CA ALA A 158 9.54 -0.24 -14.73
C ALA A 158 9.42 -1.77 -14.64
#